data_AF-A0A968K4Q0-F1
#
_entry.id   AF-A0A968K4Q0-F1
#
_cell.length_a   1.000
_cell.length_b   1.000
_cell.length_c   1.000
_cell.angle_alpha   90.00
_cell.angle_beta   90.00
_cell.angle_gamma   90.00
#
_symmetry.space_group_name_H-M   'P 1'
#
loop_
_entity.id
_entity.type
_entity.pdbx_description
1 polymer ?
#
loop_
_entity_poly.entity_id
_entity_poly.type
_entity_poly.pdbx_seq_one_letter_code
_entity_poly.pdbx_strand_id
1 'polypeptide(L)'
;MIIGAHRDAVPLSPGADDNGSGSAAVLEIARVLKDVDTYCTFVFALFDAEENGLIGSYAYANEAAAAGDSIIFMLNMDMIADKENRNKAYVFHGSDDSYANLWASLADSLVSITTTFQGASGNSDHYPFLQNGYPAIFSHEYEFSSVYHSPQDSTTYMSFTYMWSMVKASLATAYVAGQSYSPFAIAFDYPNGIPVFLEPGGSATFQVEIEGITGGVVVPGSAQLHYAIGVGGYTSVPMTEISPGLYEGTFPELPCFGRINFFVSAEEQVNGVFYDTDPSDPHQAVVIEEQADIYQDDFELDNGWTVYGDAEEGTWERGIPIGGGDRGDPPTDYDGSGNCYLTFNQDGNSDVDFGTTNLVSPTFDLSSGNGEVSYARWYSNYLGYTQDDVMNVYISNDDGSSWTVVETIGPTGPGTAGGWITHSFWVRDYLDGTAQMKLRFEVSDLYMSSTVEAGIDSVHVTALICESGYLCGDANNDLTVNVSDAVHIINYVFVGGTAPDPLFVGDTNCDGSVNVSDGVYIINYIFVGGNQPCDLDGDGFPGC
;
A
#
# COMPACT_ATOMS: atom_id res chain seq x y z
N MET A 1 -4.00 16.05 13.43
CA MET A 1 -4.42 15.38 14.68
C MET A 1 -3.66 15.94 15.87
N ILE A 2 -4.28 16.16 17.03
CA ILE A 2 -3.58 16.52 18.27
C ILE A 2 -3.84 15.47 19.34
N ILE A 3 -2.78 14.99 19.98
CA ILE A 3 -2.85 14.09 21.14
C ILE A 3 -2.19 14.80 22.30
N GLY A 4 -2.95 15.08 23.35
CA GLY A 4 -2.58 15.98 24.42
C GLY A 4 -2.72 15.42 25.82
N ALA A 5 -1.90 15.95 26.70
CA ALA A 5 -2.00 15.88 28.16
C ALA A 5 -1.27 17.11 28.74
N HIS A 6 -1.44 17.42 30.02
CA HIS A 6 -0.56 18.40 30.68
C HIS A 6 0.61 17.74 31.41
N ARG A 7 1.70 18.48 31.54
CA ARG A 7 2.93 18.04 32.21
C ARG A 7 3.16 18.65 33.59
N ASP A 8 2.42 19.70 33.95
CA ASP A 8 2.52 20.31 35.27
C ASP A 8 1.66 19.58 36.30
N ALA A 9 1.89 19.89 37.57
CA ALA A 9 1.14 19.37 38.70
C ALA A 9 1.07 20.46 39.79
N VAL A 10 0.07 20.38 40.68
CA VAL A 10 -0.03 21.30 41.81
C VAL A 10 1.18 21.21 42.77
N PRO A 11 1.49 22.30 43.51
CA PRO A 11 2.59 22.29 44.47
C PRO A 11 2.49 21.15 45.49
N LEU A 12 3.61 20.45 45.71
CA LEU A 12 3.76 19.32 46.65
C LEU A 12 3.10 18.00 46.21
N SER A 13 2.44 17.96 45.05
CA SER A 13 2.03 16.71 44.41
C SER A 13 3.16 16.17 43.51
N PRO A 14 3.49 14.86 43.57
CA PRO A 14 4.32 14.24 42.55
C PRO A 14 3.63 14.16 41.17
N GLY A 15 2.30 14.25 41.11
CA GLY A 15 1.53 14.34 39.88
C GLY A 15 1.58 13.07 39.02
N ALA A 16 1.54 11.89 39.64
CA ALA A 16 1.74 10.64 38.90
C ALA A 16 0.52 10.24 38.08
N ASP A 17 -0.68 10.34 38.66
CA ASP A 17 -1.93 10.15 37.94
C ASP A 17 -2.38 11.46 37.29
N ASP A 18 -2.24 12.58 38.00
CA ASP A 18 -2.60 13.94 37.56
C ASP A 18 -1.34 14.84 37.35
N ASN A 19 -0.77 14.90 36.14
CA ASN A 19 -1.14 14.15 34.94
C ASN A 19 0.05 13.44 34.29
N GLY A 20 0.91 12.86 35.13
CA GLY A 20 1.98 11.96 34.71
C GLY A 20 1.47 10.78 33.88
N SER A 21 0.24 10.32 34.15
CA SER A 21 -0.40 9.22 33.43
C SER A 21 -0.69 9.59 31.97
N GLY A 22 -1.38 10.71 31.72
CA GLY A 22 -1.64 11.21 30.38
C GLY A 22 -0.35 11.61 29.66
N SER A 23 0.58 12.26 30.34
CA SER A 23 1.90 12.62 29.78
C SER A 23 2.67 11.41 29.27
N ALA A 24 2.71 10.33 30.06
CA ALA A 24 3.36 9.08 29.65
C ALA A 24 2.62 8.41 28.48
N ALA A 25 1.30 8.50 28.42
CA ALA A 25 0.52 7.99 27.30
C ALA A 25 0.82 8.73 25.99
N VAL A 26 0.91 10.07 26.01
CA VAL A 26 1.30 10.87 24.82
C VAL A 26 2.64 10.40 24.27
N LEU A 27 3.63 10.18 25.14
CA LEU A 27 4.96 9.70 24.73
C LEU A 27 4.93 8.27 24.17
N GLU A 28 4.15 7.36 24.77
CA GLU A 28 4.05 5.99 24.27
C GLU A 28 3.35 5.93 22.92
N ILE A 29 2.27 6.70 22.72
CA ILE A 29 1.58 6.79 21.44
C ILE A 29 2.53 7.37 20.38
N ALA A 30 3.31 8.42 20.71
CA ALA A 30 4.33 8.95 19.80
C ALA A 30 5.38 7.89 19.42
N ARG A 31 5.85 7.09 20.40
CA ARG A 31 6.81 6.01 20.17
C ARG A 31 6.25 4.93 19.24
N VAL A 32 4.96 4.61 19.35
CA VAL A 32 4.30 3.60 18.51
C VAL A 32 4.06 4.12 17.10
N LEU A 33 3.68 5.40 16.93
CA LEU A 33 3.35 5.98 15.62
C LEU A 33 4.55 6.50 14.83
N LYS A 34 5.76 6.55 15.40
CA LYS A 34 6.93 7.19 14.76
C LYS A 34 7.33 6.61 13.40
N ASP A 35 7.07 5.32 13.17
CA ASP A 35 7.41 4.60 11.93
C ASP A 35 6.13 4.14 11.20
N VAL A 36 4.99 4.79 11.46
CA VAL A 36 3.69 4.44 10.88
C VAL A 36 3.28 5.56 9.94
N ASP A 37 2.97 5.22 8.69
CA ASP A 37 2.49 6.18 7.71
C ASP A 37 1.10 6.71 8.10
N THR A 38 0.93 8.03 7.99
CA THR A 38 -0.29 8.73 8.40
C THR A 38 -0.70 9.77 7.37
N TYR A 39 -2.00 9.85 7.09
CA TYR A 39 -2.56 10.82 6.13
C TYR A 39 -2.61 12.26 6.65
N CYS A 40 -2.37 12.47 7.95
CA CYS A 40 -2.32 13.80 8.53
C CYS A 40 -1.14 13.95 9.50
N THR A 41 -0.75 15.20 9.74
CA THR A 41 0.26 15.49 10.77
C THR A 41 -0.30 15.20 12.17
N PHE A 42 0.42 14.38 12.93
CA PHE A 42 0.21 14.18 14.36
C PHE A 42 1.04 15.16 15.17
N VAL A 43 0.39 15.91 16.06
CA VAL A 43 1.04 16.75 17.06
C VAL A 43 0.86 16.12 18.43
N PHE A 44 1.96 15.75 19.06
CA PHE A 44 2.00 15.23 20.42
C PHE A 44 2.32 16.37 21.38
N ALA A 45 1.37 16.75 22.21
CA ALA A 45 1.45 17.97 23.03
C ALA A 45 1.44 17.64 24.52
N LEU A 46 2.41 18.22 25.24
CA LEU A 46 2.45 18.25 26.70
C LEU A 46 2.28 19.70 27.17
N PHE A 47 1.04 20.08 27.49
CA PHE A 47 0.67 21.44 27.85
C PHE A 47 1.21 21.83 29.23
N ASP A 48 1.55 23.10 29.38
CA ASP A 48 2.10 23.67 30.61
C ASP A 48 1.04 24.50 31.32
N ALA A 49 1.11 24.56 32.65
CA ALA A 49 0.26 25.40 33.49
C ALA A 49 -1.25 25.15 33.27
N GLU A 50 -1.64 23.87 33.11
CA GLU A 50 -3.04 23.44 33.14
C GLU A 50 -3.66 23.81 34.48
N GLU A 51 -2.94 23.51 35.57
CA GLU A 51 -3.37 23.69 36.95
C GLU A 51 -3.53 25.16 37.37
N ASN A 52 -3.08 26.07 36.50
CA ASN A 52 -3.21 27.51 36.65
C ASN A 52 -4.31 28.11 35.76
N GLY A 53 -5.13 27.26 35.15
CA GLY A 53 -6.26 27.65 34.31
C GLY A 53 -6.01 27.44 32.82
N LEU A 54 -5.49 26.26 32.44
CA LEU A 54 -5.34 25.81 31.05
C LEU A 54 -4.43 26.73 30.21
N ILE A 55 -3.43 27.37 30.82
CA ILE A 55 -2.71 28.50 30.20
C ILE A 55 -2.01 28.05 28.91
N GLY A 56 -1.34 26.89 28.93
CA GLY A 56 -0.62 26.35 27.78
C GLY A 56 -1.55 25.97 26.63
N SER A 57 -2.64 25.25 26.91
CA SER A 57 -3.61 24.86 25.87
C SER A 57 -4.39 26.04 25.32
N TYR A 58 -4.73 27.05 26.13
CA TYR A 58 -5.27 28.32 25.63
C TYR A 58 -4.32 29.02 24.68
N ALA A 59 -3.02 29.10 25.02
CA ALA A 59 -2.04 29.72 24.14
C ALA A 59 -1.98 29.00 22.78
N TYR A 60 -1.88 27.67 22.80
CA TYR A 60 -1.81 26.86 21.58
C TYR A 60 -3.09 26.97 20.74
N ALA A 61 -4.26 26.70 21.33
CA ALA A 61 -5.52 26.65 20.60
C ALA A 61 -5.89 28.00 19.97
N ASN A 62 -5.62 29.10 20.66
CA ASN A 62 -5.86 30.45 20.14
C ASN A 62 -4.87 30.82 19.02
N GLU A 63 -3.61 30.39 19.11
CA GLU A 63 -2.61 30.62 18.06
C GLU A 63 -2.97 29.83 16.80
N ALA A 64 -3.31 28.54 16.94
CA ALA A 64 -3.76 27.69 15.84
C ALA A 64 -5.02 28.26 15.14
N ALA A 65 -6.01 28.70 15.93
CA ALA A 65 -7.21 29.34 15.40
C ALA A 65 -6.91 30.66 14.67
N ALA A 66 -5.99 31.49 15.21
CA ALA A 66 -5.57 32.73 14.57
C ALA A 66 -4.77 32.51 13.28
N ALA A 67 -4.00 31.41 13.20
CA ALA A 67 -3.28 30.99 12.01
C ALA A 67 -4.18 30.35 10.95
N GLY A 68 -5.37 29.89 11.33
CA GLY A 68 -6.30 29.16 10.45
C GLY A 68 -5.91 27.70 10.28
N ASP A 69 -5.24 27.10 11.27
CA ASP A 69 -4.81 25.71 11.21
C ASP A 69 -6.01 24.76 11.15
N SER A 70 -5.91 23.75 10.28
CA SER A 70 -6.90 22.69 10.15
C SER A 70 -6.62 21.57 11.16
N ILE A 71 -7.26 21.64 12.33
CA ILE A 71 -7.19 20.60 13.35
C ILE A 71 -8.40 19.67 13.19
N ILE A 72 -8.13 18.46 12.71
CA ILE A 72 -9.15 17.40 12.54
C ILE A 72 -9.83 17.06 13.87
N PHE A 73 -9.02 16.82 14.90
CA PHE A 73 -9.47 16.35 16.20
C PHE A 73 -8.36 16.54 17.25
N MET A 74 -8.76 16.82 18.49
CA MET A 74 -7.88 16.84 19.67
C MET A 74 -8.34 15.83 20.72
N LEU A 75 -7.48 14.86 21.03
CA LEU A 75 -7.70 13.88 22.09
C LEU A 75 -6.90 14.28 23.32
N ASN A 76 -7.58 14.65 24.40
CA ASN A 76 -6.95 14.93 25.69
C ASN A 76 -7.02 13.72 26.63
N MET A 77 -5.89 13.35 27.21
CA MET A 77 -5.79 12.31 28.25
C MET A 77 -5.36 12.96 29.56
N ASP A 78 -6.23 12.87 30.56
CA ASP A 78 -5.96 13.45 31.86
C ASP A 78 -6.57 12.58 32.96
N MET A 79 -5.73 12.16 33.91
CA MET A 79 -5.99 11.14 34.92
C MET A 79 -6.56 9.85 34.31
N ILE A 80 -5.68 8.97 33.82
CA ILE A 80 -6.07 7.73 33.13
C ILE A 80 -5.58 6.47 33.85
N ALA A 81 -5.26 6.55 35.15
CA ALA A 81 -4.52 5.47 35.80
C ALA A 81 -4.89 5.16 37.25
N ASP A 82 -5.90 5.74 37.90
CA ASP A 82 -6.20 5.40 39.30
C ASP A 82 -6.45 3.90 39.52
N LYS A 83 -5.91 3.41 40.64
CA LYS A 83 -5.89 1.98 40.99
C LYS A 83 -7.25 1.36 41.27
N GLU A 84 -8.32 2.13 41.48
CA GLU A 84 -9.66 1.58 41.70
C GLU A 84 -10.37 1.31 40.36
N ASN A 85 -9.89 1.89 39.26
CA ASN A 85 -10.43 1.69 37.93
C ASN A 85 -10.11 0.31 37.34
N ARG A 86 -11.06 -0.24 36.59
CA ARG A 86 -10.97 -1.58 35.97
C ARG A 86 -11.37 -1.56 34.50
N ASN A 87 -12.64 -1.28 34.22
CA ASN A 87 -13.23 -1.48 32.91
C ASN A 87 -14.25 -0.40 32.52
N LYS A 88 -14.13 0.80 33.09
CA LYS A 88 -15.00 1.94 32.80
C LYS A 88 -14.16 3.20 32.61
N ALA A 89 -14.67 4.14 31.83
CA ALA A 89 -14.06 5.45 31.63
C ALA A 89 -15.14 6.52 31.42
N TYR A 90 -14.79 7.77 31.69
CA TYR A 90 -15.54 8.94 31.23
C TYR A 90 -14.92 9.50 29.95
N VAL A 91 -15.79 9.90 29.02
CA VAL A 91 -15.37 10.68 27.85
C VAL A 91 -16.21 11.94 27.79
N PHE A 92 -15.56 13.08 27.98
CA PHE A 92 -16.16 14.41 27.84
C PHE A 92 -16.04 14.86 26.39
N HIS A 93 -17.08 15.47 25.84
CA HIS A 93 -17.12 15.92 24.45
C HIS A 93 -17.91 17.21 24.26
N GLY A 94 -17.71 17.87 23.12
CA GLY A 94 -18.47 19.04 22.69
C GLY A 94 -19.89 18.70 22.26
N SER A 95 -20.53 19.60 21.50
CA SER A 95 -21.81 19.30 20.85
C SER A 95 -21.70 18.21 19.79
N ASP A 96 -20.51 18.07 19.19
CA ASP A 96 -20.14 16.95 18.34
C ASP A 96 -19.61 15.80 19.23
N ASP A 97 -20.29 14.67 19.20
CA ASP A 97 -19.96 13.46 19.97
C ASP A 97 -19.33 12.36 19.09
N SER A 98 -19.01 12.67 17.83
CA SER A 98 -18.55 11.70 16.84
C SER A 98 -17.27 10.98 17.26
N TYR A 99 -16.28 11.77 17.67
CA TYR A 99 -15.00 11.24 18.16
C TYR A 99 -15.14 10.55 19.53
N ALA A 100 -16.12 10.93 20.34
CA ALA A 100 -16.40 10.26 21.60
C ALA A 100 -17.01 8.87 21.36
N ASN A 101 -17.96 8.77 20.42
CA ASN A 101 -18.54 7.51 19.99
C ASN A 101 -17.49 6.59 19.35
N LEU A 102 -16.57 7.12 18.53
CA LEU A 102 -15.44 6.36 18.00
C LEU A 102 -14.57 5.80 19.13
N TRP A 103 -14.18 6.65 20.09
CA TRP A 103 -13.40 6.21 21.24
C TRP A 103 -14.12 5.11 22.00
N ALA A 104 -15.42 5.27 22.27
CA ALA A 104 -16.20 4.29 23.02
C ALA A 104 -16.27 2.92 22.32
N SER A 105 -16.51 2.90 21.01
CA SER A 105 -16.58 1.68 20.21
C SER A 105 -15.25 0.93 20.20
N LEU A 106 -14.13 1.65 20.00
CA LEU A 106 -12.80 1.06 20.01
C LEU A 106 -12.38 0.60 21.41
N ALA A 107 -12.75 1.35 22.45
CA ALA A 107 -12.45 1.01 23.83
C ALA A 107 -13.20 -0.27 24.28
N ASP A 108 -14.47 -0.43 23.90
CA ASP A 108 -15.23 -1.66 24.19
C ASP A 108 -14.67 -2.85 23.41
N SER A 109 -14.45 -2.68 22.10
CA SER A 109 -13.99 -3.74 21.20
C SER A 109 -12.58 -4.25 21.53
N LEU A 110 -11.62 -3.35 21.74
CA LEU A 110 -10.21 -3.71 21.86
C LEU A 110 -9.80 -4.06 23.29
N VAL A 111 -10.41 -3.40 24.28
CA VAL A 111 -9.93 -3.42 25.67
C VAL A 111 -11.07 -3.54 26.71
N SER A 112 -12.30 -3.79 26.26
CA SER A 112 -13.49 -3.99 27.10
C SER A 112 -13.73 -2.87 28.13
N ILE A 113 -13.42 -1.63 27.76
CA ILE A 113 -13.79 -0.45 28.56
C ILE A 113 -15.21 -0.01 28.20
N THR A 114 -16.10 -0.01 29.19
CA THR A 114 -17.43 0.59 29.05
C THR A 114 -17.37 2.10 29.26
N THR A 115 -17.73 2.85 28.22
CA THR A 115 -17.68 4.32 28.24
C THR A 115 -18.94 4.93 28.85
N THR A 116 -18.76 6.00 29.64
CA THR A 116 -19.85 6.90 30.04
C THR A 116 -19.60 8.28 29.47
N PHE A 117 -20.52 8.76 28.64
CA PHE A 117 -20.41 10.08 28.03
C PHE A 117 -20.73 11.20 29.01
N GLN A 118 -19.96 12.27 28.92
CA GLN A 118 -20.16 13.52 29.65
C GLN A 118 -20.20 14.68 28.65
N GLY A 119 -21.03 15.69 28.93
CA GLY A 119 -21.06 16.89 28.10
C GLY A 119 -19.80 17.75 28.24
N ALA A 120 -19.79 18.88 27.53
CA ALA A 120 -18.64 19.78 27.52
C ALA A 120 -18.23 20.22 28.94
N SER A 121 -16.92 20.15 29.20
CA SER A 121 -16.31 20.43 30.50
C SER A 121 -15.19 21.45 30.34
N GLY A 122 -15.05 22.37 31.30
CA GLY A 122 -13.95 23.33 31.35
C GLY A 122 -12.77 22.89 32.20
N ASN A 123 -12.68 21.59 32.52
CA ASN A 123 -11.80 21.08 33.57
C ASN A 123 -10.47 20.50 33.06
N SER A 124 -10.15 20.59 31.76
CA SER A 124 -8.86 20.12 31.22
C SER A 124 -8.61 20.66 29.81
N ASP A 125 -7.45 20.38 29.23
CA ASP A 125 -6.90 21.02 28.02
C ASP A 125 -7.68 20.85 26.72
N HIS A 126 -8.64 19.91 26.63
CA HIS A 126 -9.57 19.83 25.50
C HIS A 126 -10.45 21.09 25.35
N TYR A 127 -10.70 21.82 26.45
CA TYR A 127 -11.71 22.86 26.47
C TYR A 127 -11.39 24.08 25.59
N PRO A 128 -10.16 24.63 25.58
CA PRO A 128 -9.79 25.70 24.67
C PRO A 128 -9.95 25.34 23.18
N PHE A 129 -9.79 24.07 22.81
CA PHE A 129 -10.02 23.60 21.44
C PHE A 129 -11.50 23.64 21.09
N LEU A 130 -12.37 23.13 21.98
CA LEU A 130 -13.83 23.23 21.82
C LEU A 130 -14.29 24.70 21.69
N GLN A 131 -13.73 25.61 22.48
CA GLN A 131 -14.07 27.04 22.40
C GLN A 131 -13.69 27.70 21.07
N ASN A 132 -12.64 27.20 20.42
CA ASN A 132 -12.21 27.65 19.11
C ASN A 132 -12.90 26.90 17.94
N GLY A 133 -13.84 26.01 18.24
CA GLY A 133 -14.62 25.28 17.23
C GLY A 133 -13.95 24.03 16.69
N TYR A 134 -12.85 23.58 17.29
CA TYR A 134 -12.21 22.32 16.93
C TYR A 134 -12.88 21.13 17.64
N PRO A 135 -13.10 19.99 16.96
CA PRO A 135 -13.54 18.77 17.62
C PRO A 135 -12.51 18.32 18.67
N ALA A 136 -12.97 18.05 19.88
CA ALA A 136 -12.11 17.56 20.95
C ALA A 136 -12.86 16.67 21.93
N ILE A 137 -12.15 15.69 22.49
CA ILE A 137 -12.62 14.88 23.61
C ILE A 137 -11.62 14.91 24.75
N PHE A 138 -12.11 14.58 25.93
CA PHE A 138 -11.31 14.34 27.12
C PHE A 138 -11.63 12.97 27.69
N SER A 139 -10.68 12.04 27.56
CA SER A 139 -10.74 10.72 28.16
C SER A 139 -10.19 10.77 29.58
N HIS A 140 -11.00 10.35 30.54
CA HIS A 140 -10.72 10.41 31.97
C HIS A 140 -11.10 9.08 32.62
N GLU A 141 -10.44 8.75 33.71
CA GLU A 141 -10.80 7.61 34.55
C GLU A 141 -12.24 7.68 35.09
N TYR A 142 -12.82 6.55 35.48
CA TYR A 142 -14.21 6.53 35.96
C TYR A 142 -14.31 6.78 37.46
N GLU A 143 -13.57 6.03 38.26
CA GLU A 143 -13.41 6.28 39.70
C GLU A 143 -12.37 7.38 39.86
N PHE A 144 -12.77 8.52 40.43
CA PHE A 144 -11.88 9.66 40.62
C PHE A 144 -10.86 9.37 41.73
N SER A 145 -9.58 9.61 41.44
CA SER A 145 -8.47 9.38 42.37
C SER A 145 -8.69 10.01 43.76
N SER A 146 -8.64 9.15 44.79
CA SER A 146 -8.77 9.58 46.19
C SER A 146 -7.55 10.37 46.71
N VAL A 147 -6.47 10.43 45.93
CA VAL A 147 -5.22 11.13 46.26
C VAL A 147 -4.93 12.29 45.31
N TYR A 148 -5.92 12.71 44.50
CA TYR A 148 -5.87 13.90 43.64
C TYR A 148 -5.29 15.11 44.39
N HIS A 149 -4.38 15.84 43.73
CA HIS A 149 -3.75 17.06 44.25
C HIS A 149 -3.09 16.90 45.63
N SER A 150 -2.50 15.74 45.88
CA SER A 150 -1.89 15.42 47.18
C SER A 150 -0.46 14.90 47.05
N PRO A 151 0.34 14.96 48.13
CA PRO A 151 1.66 14.34 48.16
C PRO A 151 1.66 12.82 47.95
N GLN A 152 0.49 12.18 47.98
CA GLN A 152 0.33 10.74 47.75
C GLN A 152 0.05 10.39 46.29
N ASP A 153 -0.24 11.37 45.42
CA ASP A 153 -0.40 11.15 44.00
C ASP A 153 0.94 10.66 43.39
N SER A 154 1.08 9.34 43.37
CA SER A 154 2.30 8.62 43.10
C SER A 154 1.93 7.30 42.44
N THR A 155 2.90 6.65 41.79
CA THR A 155 2.68 5.36 41.11
C THR A 155 2.15 4.24 42.01
N THR A 156 2.21 4.41 43.34
CA THR A 156 1.60 3.48 44.32
C THR A 156 0.07 3.43 44.19
N TYR A 157 -0.55 4.50 43.70
CA TYR A 157 -1.99 4.65 43.56
C TYR A 157 -2.47 4.46 42.12
N MET A 158 -1.60 3.97 41.23
CA MET A 158 -1.93 3.74 39.83
C MET A 158 -2.16 2.25 39.50
N SER A 159 -3.03 1.98 38.54
CA SER A 159 -3.18 0.72 37.83
C SER A 159 -2.62 0.85 36.41
N PHE A 160 -1.38 0.38 36.22
CA PHE A 160 -0.77 0.36 34.88
C PHE A 160 -1.53 -0.52 33.88
N THR A 161 -2.26 -1.53 34.35
CA THR A 161 -3.13 -2.35 33.50
C THR A 161 -4.31 -1.55 32.97
N TYR A 162 -4.95 -0.76 33.82
CA TYR A 162 -6.05 0.12 33.39
C TYR A 162 -5.53 1.23 32.46
N MET A 163 -4.43 1.86 32.85
CA MET A 163 -3.75 2.87 32.04
C MET A 163 -3.42 2.34 30.64
N TRP A 164 -2.87 1.13 30.54
CA TRP A 164 -2.58 0.49 29.25
C TRP A 164 -3.83 0.33 28.37
N SER A 165 -4.98 -0.01 28.96
CA SER A 165 -6.25 -0.08 28.21
C SER A 165 -6.67 1.30 27.69
N MET A 166 -6.57 2.33 28.53
CA MET A 166 -6.85 3.71 28.14
C MET A 166 -5.92 4.18 27.01
N VAL A 167 -4.62 3.93 27.12
CA VAL A 167 -3.63 4.26 26.07
C VAL A 167 -3.95 3.55 24.76
N LYS A 168 -4.30 2.26 24.80
CA LYS A 168 -4.68 1.51 23.60
C LYS A 168 -5.94 2.03 22.92
N ALA A 169 -6.98 2.32 23.69
CA ALA A 169 -8.21 2.91 23.15
C ALA A 169 -7.93 4.28 22.50
N SER A 170 -7.17 5.13 23.18
CA SER A 170 -6.80 6.45 22.67
C SER A 170 -5.87 6.40 21.46
N LEU A 171 -4.91 5.47 21.42
CA LEU A 171 -4.06 5.22 20.24
C LEU A 171 -4.90 4.81 19.04
N ALA A 172 -5.76 3.79 19.20
CA ALA A 172 -6.61 3.30 18.13
C ALA A 172 -7.52 4.41 17.62
N THR A 173 -8.12 5.18 18.54
CA THR A 173 -8.97 6.32 18.19
C THR A 173 -8.20 7.37 17.41
N ALA A 174 -7.03 7.80 17.89
CA ALA A 174 -6.26 8.84 17.22
C ALA A 174 -5.73 8.38 15.87
N TYR A 175 -5.32 7.11 15.74
CA TYR A 175 -4.91 6.52 14.48
C TYR A 175 -6.07 6.50 13.49
N VAL A 176 -7.19 5.83 13.82
CA VAL A 176 -8.38 5.80 12.94
C VAL A 176 -8.84 7.21 12.60
N ALA A 177 -8.87 8.10 13.60
CA ALA A 177 -9.26 9.50 13.42
C ALA A 177 -8.32 10.26 12.47
N GLY A 178 -7.04 9.91 12.44
CA GLY A 178 -6.01 10.53 11.60
C GLY A 178 -5.87 9.89 10.22
N GLN A 179 -6.53 8.75 9.98
CA GLN A 179 -6.52 8.05 8.70
C GLN A 179 -7.69 8.45 7.79
N SER A 180 -8.61 9.31 8.22
CA SER A 180 -9.75 9.74 7.39
C SER A 180 -9.66 11.21 7.01
N TYR A 181 -9.89 11.47 5.72
CA TYR A 181 -9.77 12.78 5.07
C TYR A 181 -10.95 13.74 5.37
N SER A 182 -12.02 13.27 6.02
CA SER A 182 -13.26 14.03 6.24
C SER A 182 -13.84 13.75 7.64
N PRO A 183 -14.54 14.70 8.30
CA PRO A 183 -15.21 14.47 9.59
C PRO A 183 -16.10 13.23 9.52
N PHE A 184 -15.85 12.25 10.39
CA PHE A 184 -16.40 10.89 10.43
C PHE A 184 -17.93 10.80 10.41
N ALA A 185 -18.60 11.10 9.30
CA ALA A 185 -20.06 10.97 9.19
C ALA A 185 -20.46 9.70 8.42
N ILE A 186 -19.65 9.27 7.45
CA ILE A 186 -19.84 8.00 6.75
C ILE A 186 -18.49 7.29 6.60
N ALA A 187 -18.51 5.95 6.58
CA ALA A 187 -17.35 5.10 6.35
C ALA A 187 -17.49 4.34 5.04
N PHE A 188 -16.36 3.95 4.45
CA PHE A 188 -16.27 3.05 3.30
C PHE A 188 -15.53 1.79 3.74
N ASP A 189 -16.16 0.63 3.62
CA ASP A 189 -15.53 -0.66 3.85
C ASP A 189 -15.63 -1.55 2.60
N TYR A 190 -14.62 -2.40 2.39
CA TYR A 190 -14.49 -3.23 1.19
C TYR A 190 -14.58 -4.69 1.62
N PRO A 191 -15.78 -5.29 1.66
CA PRO A 191 -15.98 -6.63 2.23
C PRO A 191 -15.16 -7.73 1.52
N ASN A 192 -14.76 -7.49 0.26
CA ASN A 192 -13.93 -8.39 -0.54
C ASN A 192 -12.51 -7.82 -0.80
N GLY A 193 -12.12 -6.77 -0.08
CA GLY A 193 -10.91 -6.00 -0.34
C GLY A 193 -11.05 -5.02 -1.51
N ILE A 194 -10.10 -4.10 -1.61
CA ILE A 194 -9.98 -3.17 -2.74
C ILE A 194 -9.43 -3.97 -3.94
N PRO A 195 -10.08 -3.95 -5.10
CA PRO A 195 -9.59 -4.70 -6.26
C PRO A 195 -8.26 -4.12 -6.72
N VAL A 196 -7.25 -4.99 -6.82
CA VAL A 196 -5.95 -4.70 -7.45
C VAL A 196 -5.83 -5.35 -8.84
N PHE A 197 -6.75 -6.27 -9.16
CA PHE A 197 -6.92 -6.90 -10.47
C PHE A 197 -8.38 -6.80 -10.91
N LEU A 198 -8.59 -6.60 -12.22
CA LEU A 198 -9.90 -6.51 -12.85
C LEU A 198 -9.94 -7.38 -14.10
N GLU A 199 -11.02 -8.10 -14.33
CA GLU A 199 -11.17 -8.93 -15.52
C GLU A 199 -11.38 -8.04 -16.77
N PRO A 200 -10.77 -8.35 -17.93
CA PRO A 200 -11.10 -7.75 -19.20
C PRO A 200 -12.46 -8.24 -19.72
N GLY A 201 -13.05 -7.51 -20.67
CA GLY A 201 -14.28 -7.94 -21.34
C GLY A 201 -15.52 -7.83 -20.46
N GLY A 202 -16.23 -6.70 -20.58
CA GLY A 202 -17.47 -6.44 -19.83
C GLY A 202 -17.25 -5.86 -18.43
N SER A 203 -18.37 -5.70 -17.72
CA SER A 203 -18.49 -4.85 -16.52
C SER A 203 -17.90 -5.50 -15.26
N ALA A 204 -16.58 -5.43 -15.09
CA ALA A 204 -15.92 -5.80 -13.83
C ALA A 204 -16.58 -5.04 -12.65
N THR A 205 -16.79 -5.73 -11.53
CA THR A 205 -17.52 -5.16 -10.38
C THR A 205 -16.74 -5.31 -9.08
N PHE A 206 -16.98 -4.40 -8.16
CA PHE A 206 -16.55 -4.52 -6.77
C PHE A 206 -17.62 -3.97 -5.82
N GLN A 207 -17.53 -4.35 -4.55
CA GLN A 207 -18.52 -3.98 -3.55
C GLN A 207 -17.90 -3.07 -2.50
N VAL A 208 -18.67 -2.09 -2.06
CA VAL A 208 -18.32 -1.16 -0.98
C VAL A 208 -19.51 -1.03 -0.04
N GLU A 209 -19.28 -1.24 1.24
CA GLU A 209 -20.23 -0.89 2.28
C GLU A 209 -20.03 0.57 2.65
N ILE A 210 -21.09 1.37 2.51
CA ILE A 210 -21.11 2.78 2.86
C ILE A 210 -22.14 2.97 3.96
N GLU A 211 -21.65 3.14 5.17
CA GLU A 211 -22.49 3.27 6.36
C GLU A 211 -22.29 4.60 7.06
N GLY A 212 -23.38 5.09 7.65
CA GLY A 212 -23.34 6.24 8.53
C GLY A 212 -22.61 5.87 9.82
N ILE A 213 -21.49 6.52 10.08
CA ILE A 213 -20.80 6.45 11.36
C ILE A 213 -21.09 7.73 12.13
N THR A 214 -21.17 7.62 13.45
CA THR A 214 -21.42 8.75 14.36
C THR A 214 -22.72 9.53 14.10
N GLY A 215 -23.72 8.86 13.49
CA GLY A 215 -25.02 9.45 13.22
C GLY A 215 -25.13 10.19 11.88
N GLY A 216 -24.07 10.16 11.05
CA GLY A 216 -24.20 10.61 9.66
C GLY A 216 -25.18 9.76 8.87
N VAL A 217 -25.81 10.36 7.86
CA VAL A 217 -26.80 9.67 7.03
C VAL A 217 -26.42 9.85 5.57
N VAL A 218 -26.10 8.74 4.90
CA VAL A 218 -25.83 8.72 3.46
C VAL A 218 -27.07 9.20 2.70
N VAL A 219 -26.90 10.14 1.78
CA VAL A 219 -27.94 10.57 0.84
C VAL A 219 -28.22 9.41 -0.13
N PRO A 220 -29.44 8.85 -0.17
CA PRO A 220 -29.73 7.71 -1.02
C PRO A 220 -29.44 7.99 -2.50
N GLY A 221 -28.71 7.07 -3.15
CA GLY A 221 -28.34 7.18 -4.57
C GLY A 221 -27.21 8.19 -4.87
N SER A 222 -26.50 8.67 -3.85
CA SER A 222 -25.35 9.58 -4.03
C SER A 222 -24.02 8.87 -4.27
N ALA A 223 -23.96 7.54 -4.08
CA ALA A 223 -22.75 6.76 -4.24
C ALA A 223 -22.29 6.72 -5.71
N GLN A 224 -21.03 7.07 -5.95
CA GLN A 224 -20.41 7.18 -7.27
C GLN A 224 -19.06 6.47 -7.27
N LEU A 225 -18.80 5.69 -8.32
CA LEU A 225 -17.47 5.22 -8.70
C LEU A 225 -16.84 6.23 -9.66
N HIS A 226 -15.64 6.70 -9.34
CA HIS A 226 -14.83 7.53 -10.21
C HIS A 226 -13.65 6.70 -10.70
N TYR A 227 -13.44 6.62 -12.01
CA TYR A 227 -12.35 5.83 -12.58
C TYR A 227 -11.68 6.53 -13.77
N ALA A 228 -10.41 6.24 -13.98
CA ALA A 228 -9.63 6.68 -15.14
C ALA A 228 -8.81 5.50 -15.67
N ILE A 229 -8.78 5.36 -17.00
CA ILE A 229 -7.96 4.38 -17.70
C ILE A 229 -6.66 5.08 -18.14
N GLY A 230 -5.52 4.66 -17.60
CA GLY A 230 -4.23 5.30 -17.83
C GLY A 230 -4.17 6.72 -17.24
N VAL A 231 -3.61 7.66 -18.01
CA VAL A 231 -3.39 9.07 -17.60
C VAL A 231 -4.57 10.00 -17.95
N GLY A 232 -5.75 9.44 -18.20
CA GLY A 232 -6.97 10.19 -18.54
C GLY A 232 -7.59 10.92 -17.34
N GLY A 233 -8.57 11.77 -17.61
CA GLY A 233 -9.41 12.35 -16.57
C GLY A 233 -10.42 11.33 -16.01
N TYR A 234 -10.84 11.51 -14.77
CA TYR A 234 -11.83 10.64 -14.14
C TYR A 234 -13.21 10.75 -14.79
N THR A 235 -13.82 9.59 -14.99
CA THR A 235 -15.22 9.40 -15.36
C THR A 235 -15.99 8.91 -14.13
N SER A 236 -17.12 9.54 -13.82
CA SER A 236 -17.97 9.15 -12.69
C SER A 236 -19.18 8.37 -13.16
N VAL A 237 -19.45 7.23 -12.54
CA VAL A 237 -20.64 6.40 -12.78
C VAL A 237 -21.36 6.11 -11.46
N PRO A 238 -22.70 6.07 -11.45
CA PRO A 238 -23.44 5.73 -10.24
C PRO A 238 -23.20 4.29 -9.82
N MET A 239 -23.08 4.08 -8.51
CA MET A 239 -23.05 2.74 -7.92
C MET A 239 -24.48 2.25 -7.65
N THR A 240 -24.68 0.94 -7.71
CA THR A 240 -25.97 0.30 -7.48
C THR A 240 -26.04 -0.21 -6.03
N GLU A 241 -26.99 0.29 -5.24
CA GLU A 241 -27.25 -0.28 -3.90
C GLU A 241 -27.93 -1.67 -4.05
N ILE A 242 -27.21 -2.73 -3.67
CA ILE A 242 -27.66 -4.13 -3.82
C ILE A 242 -28.32 -4.69 -2.56
N SER A 243 -27.96 -4.13 -1.40
CA SER A 243 -28.65 -4.30 -0.12
C SER A 243 -28.42 -3.04 0.73
N PRO A 244 -29.21 -2.79 1.80
CA PRO A 244 -29.06 -1.56 2.60
C PRO A 244 -27.60 -1.32 3.02
N GLY A 245 -27.02 -0.20 2.58
CA GLY A 245 -25.63 0.17 2.89
C GLY A 245 -24.57 -0.51 2.02
N LEU A 246 -24.90 -1.49 1.19
CA LEU A 246 -23.95 -2.21 0.31
C LEU A 246 -24.16 -1.79 -1.15
N TYR A 247 -23.10 -1.27 -1.74
CA TYR A 247 -23.09 -0.71 -3.09
C TYR A 247 -22.17 -1.51 -4.00
N GLU A 248 -22.61 -1.76 -5.22
CA GLU A 248 -21.83 -2.38 -6.29
C GLU A 248 -21.40 -1.31 -7.29
N GLY A 249 -20.08 -1.15 -7.43
CA GLY A 249 -19.46 -0.34 -8.46
C GLY A 249 -19.20 -1.20 -9.69
N THR A 250 -19.48 -0.65 -10.87
CA THR A 250 -19.34 -1.36 -12.14
C THR A 250 -18.44 -0.55 -13.08
N PHE A 251 -17.31 -1.13 -13.46
CA PHE A 251 -16.42 -0.58 -14.48
C PHE A 251 -17.04 -0.74 -15.89
N PRO A 252 -16.67 0.12 -16.86
CA PRO A 252 -17.01 -0.11 -18.25
C PRO A 252 -16.23 -1.33 -18.78
N GLU A 253 -16.35 -1.62 -20.07
CA GLU A 253 -15.43 -2.53 -20.74
C GLU A 253 -13.98 -2.04 -20.58
N LEU A 254 -13.15 -2.92 -20.01
CA LEU A 254 -11.76 -2.61 -19.69
C LEU A 254 -10.81 -3.28 -20.69
N PRO A 255 -9.83 -2.53 -21.25
CA PRO A 255 -8.83 -3.12 -22.13
C PRO A 255 -7.82 -3.92 -21.31
N CYS A 256 -7.40 -5.07 -21.84
CA CYS A 256 -6.31 -5.85 -21.26
C CYS A 256 -5.06 -5.02 -20.99
N PHE A 257 -4.43 -5.29 -19.84
CA PHE A 257 -3.30 -4.55 -19.30
C PHE A 257 -3.57 -3.04 -19.12
N GLY A 258 -4.84 -2.64 -19.07
CA GLY A 258 -5.25 -1.29 -18.71
C GLY A 258 -4.91 -1.02 -17.25
N ARG A 259 -4.31 0.15 -16.97
CA ARG A 259 -4.13 0.65 -15.60
C ARG A 259 -5.36 1.46 -15.22
N ILE A 260 -5.99 1.10 -14.12
CA ILE A 260 -7.20 1.72 -13.63
C ILE A 260 -6.87 2.47 -12.34
N ASN A 261 -7.05 3.78 -12.38
CA ASN A 261 -7.07 4.60 -11.18
C ASN A 261 -8.53 4.81 -10.78
N PHE A 262 -8.91 4.53 -9.54
CA PHE A 262 -10.30 4.71 -9.12
C PHE A 262 -10.46 5.09 -7.65
N PHE A 263 -11.61 5.67 -7.33
CA PHE A 263 -12.02 6.00 -5.97
C PHE A 263 -13.55 6.09 -5.91
N VAL A 264 -14.12 6.03 -4.71
CA VAL A 264 -15.55 6.06 -4.46
C VAL A 264 -15.92 7.32 -3.69
N SER A 265 -17.10 7.88 -4.00
CA SER A 265 -17.66 8.98 -3.21
C SER A 265 -19.11 8.76 -2.86
N ALA A 266 -19.57 9.31 -1.74
CA ALA A 266 -20.99 9.41 -1.40
C ALA A 266 -21.29 10.73 -0.69
N GLU A 267 -22.50 11.24 -0.83
CA GLU A 267 -22.94 12.46 -0.14
C GLU A 267 -23.57 12.11 1.21
N GLU A 268 -23.22 12.86 2.24
CA GLU A 268 -23.83 12.83 3.57
C GLU A 268 -24.73 14.07 3.75
N GLN A 269 -25.87 13.90 4.44
CA GLN A 269 -26.93 14.91 4.54
C GLN A 269 -26.50 16.29 5.07
N VAL A 270 -25.45 16.35 5.91
CA VAL A 270 -25.03 17.59 6.59
C VAL A 270 -23.70 18.10 6.05
N ASN A 271 -22.75 17.21 5.84
CA ASN A 271 -21.33 17.52 5.63
C ASN A 271 -20.89 17.43 4.16
N GLY A 272 -21.79 17.06 3.24
CA GLY A 272 -21.52 17.06 1.80
C GLY A 272 -20.86 15.77 1.31
N VAL A 273 -20.00 15.88 0.29
CA VAL A 273 -19.42 14.70 -0.39
C VAL A 273 -18.19 14.19 0.35
N PHE A 274 -18.17 12.88 0.58
CA PHE A 274 -17.07 12.12 1.14
C PHE A 274 -16.43 11.28 0.06
N TYR A 275 -15.13 11.03 0.21
CA TYR A 275 -14.33 10.16 -0.63
C TYR A 275 -13.71 9.06 0.24
N ASP A 276 -13.57 7.86 -0.32
CA ASP A 276 -12.87 6.73 0.30
C ASP A 276 -11.35 6.96 0.41
N THR A 277 -10.76 7.63 -0.58
CA THR A 277 -9.35 8.07 -0.62
C THR A 277 -9.23 9.49 -1.18
N ASP A 278 -8.06 10.11 -1.03
CA ASP A 278 -7.76 11.38 -1.70
C ASP A 278 -7.79 11.16 -3.23
N PRO A 279 -8.57 11.93 -4.02
CA PRO A 279 -8.59 11.78 -5.48
C PRO A 279 -7.24 11.98 -6.19
N SER A 280 -6.26 12.59 -5.52
CA SER A 280 -4.87 12.70 -5.99
C SER A 280 -4.01 11.48 -5.69
N ASP A 281 -4.50 10.58 -4.82
CA ASP A 281 -3.91 9.28 -4.48
C ASP A 281 -4.98 8.16 -4.58
N PRO A 282 -5.45 7.86 -5.81
CA PRO A 282 -6.51 6.90 -6.06
C PRO A 282 -6.05 5.47 -5.81
N HIS A 283 -7.02 4.56 -5.61
CA HIS A 283 -6.75 3.13 -5.71
C HIS A 283 -6.30 2.77 -7.11
N GLN A 284 -5.43 1.77 -7.21
CA GLN A 284 -4.88 1.29 -8.47
C GLN A 284 -5.23 -0.18 -8.67
N ALA A 285 -5.70 -0.50 -9.87
CA ALA A 285 -5.94 -1.86 -10.32
C ALA A 285 -5.43 -2.05 -11.74
N VAL A 286 -5.14 -3.30 -12.11
CA VAL A 286 -4.82 -3.63 -13.50
C VAL A 286 -5.71 -4.71 -14.07
N VAL A 287 -5.98 -4.55 -15.35
CA VAL A 287 -6.85 -5.43 -16.11
C VAL A 287 -6.08 -6.66 -16.60
N ILE A 288 -6.41 -7.84 -16.09
CA ILE A 288 -5.81 -9.14 -16.43
C ILE A 288 -6.85 -10.25 -16.24
N GLU A 289 -6.64 -11.41 -16.85
CA GLU A 289 -7.48 -12.61 -16.65
C GLU A 289 -6.84 -13.57 -15.65
N GLU A 290 -5.52 -13.69 -15.70
CA GLU A 290 -4.79 -14.64 -14.87
C GLU A 290 -3.41 -14.09 -14.48
N GLN A 291 -2.90 -14.59 -13.36
CA GLN A 291 -1.50 -14.46 -12.96
C GLN A 291 -0.87 -15.84 -12.85
N ALA A 292 0.35 -15.96 -13.34
CA ALA A 292 1.12 -17.19 -13.22
C ALA A 292 2.52 -16.87 -12.68
N ASP A 293 2.90 -17.54 -11.59
CA ASP A 293 4.26 -17.48 -11.09
C ASP A 293 5.16 -18.27 -12.03
N ILE A 294 6.06 -17.58 -12.73
CA ILE A 294 6.89 -18.19 -13.78
C ILE A 294 8.35 -18.38 -13.34
N TYR A 295 8.81 -17.65 -12.32
CA TYR A 295 10.16 -17.78 -11.79
C TYR A 295 10.20 -17.36 -10.33
N GLN A 296 10.72 -18.22 -9.46
CA GLN A 296 10.94 -17.94 -8.03
C GLN A 296 12.34 -18.39 -7.64
N ASP A 297 13.02 -17.59 -6.85
CA ASP A 297 14.33 -17.91 -6.30
C ASP A 297 14.52 -17.28 -4.91
N ASP A 298 14.51 -18.15 -3.90
CA ASP A 298 14.83 -17.85 -2.51
C ASP A 298 16.31 -18.12 -2.19
N PHE A 299 17.13 -18.46 -3.20
CA PHE A 299 18.58 -18.72 -3.10
C PHE A 299 19.02 -19.87 -2.18
N GLU A 300 18.08 -20.66 -1.65
CA GLU A 300 18.41 -21.89 -0.92
C GLU A 300 19.11 -22.91 -1.81
N LEU A 301 18.74 -22.91 -3.10
CA LEU A 301 19.38 -23.71 -4.14
C LEU A 301 20.22 -22.84 -5.06
N ASP A 302 21.28 -23.45 -5.62
CA ASP A 302 22.05 -22.82 -6.68
C ASP A 302 21.32 -22.99 -8.01
N ASN A 303 20.55 -21.96 -8.39
CA ASN A 303 19.77 -21.94 -9.61
C ASN A 303 20.52 -21.34 -10.81
N GLY A 304 21.84 -21.15 -10.70
CA GLY A 304 22.69 -20.78 -11.84
C GLY A 304 22.82 -19.27 -12.09
N TRP A 305 22.66 -18.45 -11.05
CA TRP A 305 23.02 -17.04 -11.10
C TRP A 305 24.50 -16.85 -11.38
N THR A 306 24.83 -15.81 -12.15
CA THR A 306 26.20 -15.56 -12.59
C THR A 306 26.75 -14.28 -11.98
N VAL A 307 28.00 -14.32 -11.54
CA VAL A 307 28.69 -13.19 -10.93
C VAL A 307 29.85 -12.76 -11.83
N TYR A 308 29.94 -11.47 -12.13
CA TYR A 308 31.09 -10.87 -12.83
C TYR A 308 31.28 -9.41 -12.42
N GLY A 309 32.45 -8.85 -12.68
CA GLY A 309 32.76 -7.49 -12.28
C GLY A 309 34.25 -7.21 -12.36
N ASP A 310 34.63 -6.00 -12.00
CA ASP A 310 36.01 -5.54 -11.91
C ASP A 310 36.39 -5.04 -10.51
N ALA A 311 35.47 -5.11 -9.53
CA ALA A 311 35.77 -4.84 -8.12
C ALA A 311 36.95 -5.71 -7.64
N GLU A 312 37.88 -5.08 -6.91
CA GLU A 312 39.04 -5.79 -6.36
C GLU A 312 38.65 -6.67 -5.16
N GLU A 313 37.67 -6.21 -4.37
CA GLU A 313 37.04 -6.95 -3.27
C GLU A 313 35.51 -6.81 -3.32
N GLY A 314 34.82 -7.71 -2.62
CA GLY A 314 33.37 -7.68 -2.47
C GLY A 314 32.50 -8.14 -3.63
N THR A 315 32.97 -9.14 -4.37
CA THR A 315 32.11 -9.84 -5.34
C THR A 315 30.90 -10.49 -4.65
N TRP A 316 29.82 -10.67 -5.40
CA TRP A 316 28.61 -11.35 -4.91
C TRP A 316 28.89 -12.82 -4.56
N GLU A 317 28.35 -13.25 -3.42
CA GLU A 317 28.45 -14.62 -2.91
C GLU A 317 27.09 -15.09 -2.40
N ARG A 318 26.74 -16.35 -2.65
CA ARG A 318 25.54 -16.97 -2.07
C ARG A 318 25.88 -17.59 -0.73
N GLY A 319 25.13 -17.27 0.32
CA GLY A 319 25.29 -17.91 1.62
C GLY A 319 24.41 -17.32 2.71
N ILE A 320 24.52 -17.91 3.90
CA ILE A 320 23.86 -17.41 5.12
C ILE A 320 24.64 -16.20 5.62
N PRO A 321 23.98 -15.07 5.97
CA PRO A 321 24.70 -13.90 6.45
C PRO A 321 25.57 -14.14 7.69
N ILE A 322 26.76 -13.55 7.67
CA ILE A 322 27.79 -13.64 8.71
C ILE A 322 28.24 -12.23 9.09
N GLY A 323 28.51 -11.97 10.36
CA GLY A 323 29.04 -10.66 10.83
C GLY A 323 28.05 -9.85 11.67
N GLY A 324 26.76 -10.19 11.64
CA GLY A 324 25.75 -9.65 12.55
C GLY A 324 25.38 -8.18 12.30
N GLY A 325 25.73 -7.61 11.15
CA GLY A 325 25.38 -6.25 10.74
C GLY A 325 26.32 -5.16 11.27
N ASP A 326 27.51 -5.52 11.73
CA ASP A 326 28.45 -4.60 12.36
C ASP A 326 29.07 -3.58 11.39
N ARG A 327 29.04 -3.83 10.06
CA ARG A 327 29.58 -2.93 9.03
C ARG A 327 28.53 -2.44 8.02
N GLY A 328 27.25 -2.65 8.33
CA GLY A 328 26.16 -2.35 7.41
C GLY A 328 25.76 -3.54 6.53
N ASP A 329 26.36 -4.71 6.76
CA ASP A 329 25.97 -6.01 6.21
C ASP A 329 24.59 -6.46 6.73
N PRO A 330 23.87 -7.31 5.99
CA PRO A 330 22.66 -7.95 6.50
C PRO A 330 22.97 -8.85 7.71
N PRO A 331 22.34 -8.67 8.89
CA PRO A 331 22.53 -9.55 10.04
C PRO A 331 21.82 -10.91 9.88
N THR A 332 20.80 -10.96 9.02
CA THR A 332 20.00 -12.13 8.66
C THR A 332 19.59 -11.99 7.21
N ASP A 333 19.19 -13.10 6.60
CA ASP A 333 18.49 -13.12 5.31
C ASP A 333 17.10 -12.47 5.47
N TYR A 334 16.39 -12.27 4.35
CA TYR A 334 15.15 -11.48 4.35
C TYR A 334 14.00 -12.22 5.05
N ASP A 335 13.79 -13.49 4.70
CA ASP A 335 12.62 -14.26 5.12
C ASP A 335 12.93 -15.33 6.19
N GLY A 336 14.21 -15.50 6.55
CA GLY A 336 14.66 -16.45 7.55
C GLY A 336 14.80 -17.88 7.02
N SER A 337 14.77 -18.08 5.71
CA SER A 337 15.03 -19.35 5.02
C SER A 337 16.50 -19.78 5.13
N GLY A 338 17.42 -18.80 5.11
CA GLY A 338 18.84 -18.97 5.42
C GLY A 338 19.78 -18.27 4.43
N ASN A 339 19.82 -18.73 3.18
CA ASN A 339 20.74 -18.29 2.15
C ASN A 339 20.18 -17.09 1.38
N CYS A 340 21.02 -16.12 1.11
CA CYS A 340 20.75 -15.04 0.16
C CYS A 340 22.03 -14.74 -0.64
N TYR A 341 21.97 -13.80 -1.58
CA TYR A 341 23.18 -13.24 -2.17
C TYR A 341 23.64 -12.01 -1.39
N LEU A 342 24.94 -11.92 -1.14
CA LEU A 342 25.58 -10.88 -0.34
C LEU A 342 26.85 -10.39 -1.03
N THR A 343 27.17 -9.11 -0.91
CA THR A 343 28.52 -8.63 -1.22
C THR A 343 29.45 -9.06 -0.09
N PHE A 344 30.47 -9.87 -0.41
CA PHE A 344 31.52 -10.28 0.54
C PHE A 344 31.03 -10.80 1.91
N ASN A 345 30.56 -12.05 1.95
CA ASN A 345 29.96 -12.65 3.14
C ASN A 345 31.00 -13.17 4.16
N GLN A 346 31.77 -12.28 4.77
CA GLN A 346 32.85 -12.62 5.70
C GLN A 346 32.83 -11.79 6.99
N ASP A 347 32.95 -12.47 8.15
CA ASP A 347 33.03 -11.82 9.47
C ASP A 347 34.18 -10.80 9.54
N GLY A 348 33.85 -9.55 9.83
CA GLY A 348 34.79 -8.44 9.99
C GLY A 348 35.32 -7.84 8.68
N ASN A 349 34.99 -8.39 7.52
CA ASN A 349 35.23 -7.74 6.24
C ASN A 349 34.08 -8.05 5.28
N SER A 350 33.20 -7.08 5.11
CA SER A 350 32.22 -7.01 4.05
C SER A 350 32.43 -5.62 3.48
N ASP A 351 32.83 -5.52 2.21
CA ASP A 351 33.00 -4.26 1.51
C ASP A 351 33.17 -4.53 0.01
N VAL A 352 32.39 -3.86 -0.84
CA VAL A 352 32.75 -3.73 -2.26
C VAL A 352 33.83 -2.66 -2.35
N ASP A 353 34.89 -2.91 -3.11
CA ASP A 353 36.03 -1.98 -3.15
C ASP A 353 36.62 -1.88 -4.58
N PHE A 354 36.90 -0.65 -5.00
CA PHE A 354 37.61 -0.31 -6.23
C PHE A 354 37.03 -0.86 -7.55
N GLY A 355 35.71 -0.92 -7.66
CA GLY A 355 35.07 -1.25 -8.92
C GLY A 355 33.61 -1.59 -8.78
N THR A 356 33.14 -2.50 -9.63
CA THR A 356 31.74 -2.89 -9.69
C THR A 356 31.60 -4.41 -9.69
N THR A 357 30.59 -4.91 -8.99
CA THR A 357 30.20 -6.32 -8.97
C THR A 357 28.76 -6.48 -9.48
N ASN A 358 28.52 -7.48 -10.32
CA ASN A 358 27.23 -7.77 -10.94
C ASN A 358 26.77 -9.18 -10.59
N LEU A 359 25.50 -9.30 -10.22
CA LEU A 359 24.79 -10.55 -10.04
C LEU A 359 23.69 -10.61 -11.12
N VAL A 360 23.74 -11.61 -11.99
CA VAL A 360 22.81 -11.75 -13.13
C VAL A 360 22.03 -13.06 -13.03
N SER A 361 20.72 -12.94 -13.20
CA SER A 361 19.79 -14.06 -13.16
C SER A 361 19.99 -15.04 -14.33
N PRO A 362 19.56 -16.30 -14.17
CA PRO A 362 19.17 -17.13 -15.31
C PRO A 362 18.13 -16.43 -16.20
N THR A 363 17.99 -16.91 -17.43
CA THR A 363 16.95 -16.44 -18.35
C THR A 363 15.57 -16.91 -17.87
N PHE A 364 14.59 -15.99 -17.85
CA PHE A 364 13.19 -16.32 -17.60
C PHE A 364 12.29 -15.84 -18.76
N ASP A 365 11.10 -16.44 -18.87
CA ASP A 365 10.22 -16.29 -20.02
C ASP A 365 8.95 -15.50 -19.69
N LEU A 366 8.86 -14.28 -20.24
CA LEU A 366 7.66 -13.43 -20.24
C LEU A 366 7.11 -13.23 -21.65
N SER A 367 7.22 -14.23 -22.54
CA SER A 367 6.67 -14.14 -23.90
C SER A 367 5.14 -14.34 -23.95
N SER A 368 4.54 -14.96 -22.92
CA SER A 368 3.10 -15.19 -22.83
C SER A 368 2.29 -13.96 -22.38
N GLY A 369 2.94 -12.89 -21.95
CA GLY A 369 2.25 -11.71 -21.40
C GLY A 369 3.19 -10.66 -20.83
N ASN A 370 2.63 -9.73 -20.04
CA ASN A 370 3.46 -8.82 -19.25
C ASN A 370 3.88 -9.52 -17.95
N GLY A 371 4.69 -8.87 -17.12
CA GLY A 371 5.02 -9.42 -15.82
C GLY A 371 5.39 -8.36 -14.80
N GLU A 372 5.23 -8.73 -13.54
CA GLU A 372 5.78 -8.02 -12.39
C GLU A 372 7.02 -8.78 -11.91
N VAL A 373 8.09 -8.04 -11.66
CA VAL A 373 9.29 -8.56 -11.00
C VAL A 373 9.33 -7.97 -9.60
N SER A 374 9.57 -8.81 -8.61
CA SER A 374 9.76 -8.40 -7.22
C SER A 374 10.99 -9.07 -6.63
N TYR A 375 11.62 -8.38 -5.67
CA TYR A 375 12.79 -8.86 -4.95
C TYR A 375 12.92 -8.15 -3.61
N ALA A 376 13.54 -8.81 -2.63
CA ALA A 376 14.04 -8.15 -1.43
C ALA A 376 15.49 -7.73 -1.65
N ARG A 377 15.79 -6.47 -1.38
CA ARG A 377 17.15 -5.94 -1.46
C ARG A 377 17.59 -5.30 -0.16
N TRP A 378 18.88 -5.38 0.08
CA TRP A 378 19.60 -4.63 1.10
C TRP A 378 20.64 -3.76 0.40
N TYR A 379 20.75 -2.51 0.83
CA TYR A 379 21.85 -1.64 0.40
C TYR A 379 22.28 -0.71 1.55
N SER A 380 23.56 -0.68 1.84
CA SER A 380 24.19 0.16 2.83
C SER A 380 25.39 0.85 2.19
N ASN A 381 25.43 2.18 2.28
CA ASN A 381 26.64 2.96 2.02
C ASN A 381 27.09 3.58 3.36
N TYR A 382 27.76 2.77 4.17
CA TYR A 382 28.16 3.13 5.52
C TYR A 382 29.44 4.00 5.48
N LEU A 383 29.45 5.10 6.23
CA LEU A 383 30.59 6.05 6.34
C LEU A 383 31.05 6.78 5.06
N GLY A 384 30.44 6.51 3.89
CA GLY A 384 30.79 7.09 2.60
C GLY A 384 30.07 8.40 2.23
N TYR A 385 30.68 9.18 1.33
CA TYR A 385 30.10 10.41 0.75
C TYR A 385 30.45 10.58 -0.75
N THR A 386 30.90 9.52 -1.43
CA THR A 386 31.31 9.66 -2.83
C THR A 386 30.09 9.58 -3.75
N GLN A 387 30.21 10.18 -4.95
CA GLN A 387 29.07 10.38 -5.84
C GLN A 387 28.73 9.12 -6.65
N ASP A 388 29.57 8.08 -6.58
CA ASP A 388 29.55 6.95 -7.49
C ASP A 388 29.31 5.59 -6.78
N ASP A 389 28.96 5.60 -5.50
CA ASP A 389 28.68 4.38 -4.71
C ASP A 389 27.17 4.09 -4.75
N VAL A 390 26.75 3.31 -5.75
CA VAL A 390 25.32 3.02 -5.98
C VAL A 390 25.05 1.54 -6.18
N MET A 391 23.82 1.15 -5.87
CA MET A 391 23.23 -0.09 -6.37
C MET A 391 22.26 0.25 -7.50
N ASN A 392 22.47 -0.37 -8.66
CA ASN A 392 21.56 -0.28 -9.79
C ASN A 392 20.94 -1.65 -10.06
N VAL A 393 19.62 -1.65 -10.30
CA VAL A 393 18.90 -2.84 -10.75
C VAL A 393 18.54 -2.65 -12.21
N TYR A 394 18.79 -3.67 -13.02
CA TYR A 394 18.53 -3.65 -14.46
C TYR A 394 17.69 -4.83 -14.91
N ILE A 395 16.87 -4.58 -15.93
CA ILE A 395 16.13 -5.58 -16.67
C ILE A 395 16.62 -5.61 -18.12
N SER A 396 16.65 -6.80 -18.72
CA SER A 396 17.00 -7.06 -20.11
C SER A 396 15.90 -7.91 -20.75
N ASN A 397 15.66 -7.72 -22.05
CA ASN A 397 14.79 -8.57 -22.86
C ASN A 397 15.50 -9.23 -24.07
N ASP A 398 16.84 -9.22 -24.09
CA ASP A 398 17.68 -9.76 -25.18
C ASP A 398 18.86 -10.60 -24.65
N ASP A 399 18.58 -11.37 -23.59
CA ASP A 399 19.51 -12.28 -22.91
C ASP A 399 20.75 -11.59 -22.31
N GLY A 400 20.64 -10.29 -22.02
CA GLY A 400 21.67 -9.46 -21.40
C GLY A 400 22.58 -8.75 -22.40
N SER A 401 22.16 -8.64 -23.67
CA SER A 401 22.89 -7.89 -24.70
C SER A 401 22.71 -6.37 -24.51
N SER A 402 21.56 -5.95 -23.99
CA SER A 402 21.26 -4.58 -23.55
C SER A 402 20.53 -4.58 -22.21
N TRP A 403 20.60 -3.47 -21.48
CA TRP A 403 20.09 -3.35 -20.11
C TRP A 403 19.39 -2.01 -19.90
N THR A 404 18.22 -2.05 -19.25
CA THR A 404 17.45 -0.88 -18.83
C THR A 404 17.45 -0.80 -17.31
N VAL A 405 17.80 0.36 -16.75
CA VAL A 405 17.75 0.60 -15.30
C VAL A 405 16.29 0.67 -14.84
N VAL A 406 15.95 -0.07 -13.79
CA VAL A 406 14.63 -0.05 -13.14
C VAL A 406 14.68 0.61 -11.76
N GLU A 407 15.84 0.57 -11.11
CA GLU A 407 16.03 1.16 -9.79
C GLU A 407 17.49 1.63 -9.62
N THR A 408 17.68 2.78 -8.97
CA THR A 408 18.99 3.29 -8.53
C THR A 408 18.89 3.68 -7.07
N ILE A 409 19.77 3.12 -6.23
CA ILE A 409 19.85 3.38 -4.81
C ILE A 409 21.20 4.02 -4.50
N GLY A 410 21.15 5.13 -3.77
CA GLY A 410 22.34 5.86 -3.37
C GLY A 410 22.76 6.98 -4.33
N PRO A 411 23.93 7.59 -4.08
CA PRO A 411 24.87 7.24 -3.01
C PRO A 411 24.39 7.67 -1.61
N THR A 412 23.38 8.53 -1.53
CA THR A 412 22.72 8.95 -0.29
C THR A 412 21.21 8.96 -0.49
N GLY A 413 20.43 8.73 0.57
CA GLY A 413 18.98 8.89 0.53
C GLY A 413 18.25 7.72 1.19
N PRO A 414 16.92 7.62 0.98
CA PRO A 414 16.16 6.47 1.46
C PRO A 414 16.75 5.15 0.93
N GLY A 415 16.86 4.15 1.80
CA GLY A 415 17.34 2.82 1.43
C GLY A 415 18.87 2.67 1.32
N THR A 416 19.67 3.63 1.82
CA THR A 416 21.15 3.54 1.82
C THR A 416 21.76 3.21 3.18
N ALA A 417 20.96 2.86 4.18
CA ALA A 417 21.39 2.62 5.56
C ALA A 417 21.25 1.15 5.97
N GLY A 418 21.14 0.24 5.00
CA GLY A 418 20.75 -1.15 5.22
C GLY A 418 19.26 -1.31 5.49
N GLY A 419 18.89 -2.50 5.97
CA GLY A 419 17.51 -2.94 6.13
C GLY A 419 16.96 -3.57 4.85
N TRP A 420 16.33 -4.74 4.98
CA TRP A 420 15.67 -5.39 3.85
C TRP A 420 14.46 -4.57 3.40
N ILE A 421 14.44 -4.24 2.11
CA ILE A 421 13.37 -3.50 1.45
C ILE A 421 12.89 -4.34 0.28
N THR A 422 11.58 -4.61 0.24
CA THR A 422 10.95 -5.20 -0.93
C THR A 422 10.72 -4.13 -1.99
N HIS A 423 11.06 -4.47 -3.22
CA HIS A 423 10.77 -3.64 -4.39
C HIS A 423 10.06 -4.50 -5.42
N SER A 424 9.10 -3.91 -6.12
CA SER A 424 8.51 -4.51 -7.30
C SER A 424 8.35 -3.48 -8.41
N PHE A 425 8.44 -3.96 -9.65
CA PHE A 425 8.25 -3.13 -10.82
C PHE A 425 7.61 -3.93 -11.95
N TRP A 426 6.91 -3.18 -12.79
CA TRP A 426 6.20 -3.73 -13.93
C TRP A 426 7.12 -3.70 -15.13
N VAL A 427 7.36 -4.87 -15.74
CA VAL A 427 8.32 -4.98 -16.85
C VAL A 427 7.94 -4.04 -17.99
N ARG A 428 6.64 -3.92 -18.31
CA ARG A 428 6.12 -3.07 -19.39
C ARG A 428 6.40 -1.58 -19.23
N ASP A 429 6.70 -1.11 -18.03
CA ASP A 429 7.07 0.30 -17.83
C ASP A 429 8.46 0.61 -18.40
N TYR A 430 9.26 -0.43 -18.67
CA TYR A 430 10.65 -0.34 -19.09
C TYR A 430 10.92 -1.02 -20.43
N LEU A 431 10.37 -2.23 -20.65
CA LEU A 431 10.64 -3.09 -21.82
C LEU A 431 9.41 -3.96 -22.16
N ASP A 432 9.35 -4.44 -23.40
CA ASP A 432 8.42 -5.51 -23.79
C ASP A 432 8.91 -6.88 -23.27
N GLY A 433 7.98 -7.71 -22.83
CA GLY A 433 8.24 -9.09 -22.38
C GLY A 433 8.69 -10.01 -23.52
N THR A 434 9.64 -10.90 -23.25
CA THR A 434 10.17 -11.88 -24.21
C THR A 434 10.53 -13.18 -23.51
N ALA A 435 10.94 -14.21 -24.27
CA ALA A 435 11.50 -15.44 -23.71
C ALA A 435 12.98 -15.30 -23.26
N GLN A 436 13.55 -14.09 -23.34
CA GLN A 436 14.98 -13.82 -23.11
C GLN A 436 15.19 -12.79 -22.00
N MET A 437 14.32 -12.80 -21.00
CA MET A 437 14.39 -11.83 -19.91
C MET A 437 15.52 -12.18 -18.94
N LYS A 438 16.21 -11.15 -18.43
CA LYS A 438 17.20 -11.27 -17.35
C LYS A 438 17.15 -10.08 -16.41
N LEU A 439 17.42 -10.35 -15.13
CA LEU A 439 17.57 -9.36 -14.07
C LEU A 439 19.06 -9.24 -13.70
N ARG A 440 19.51 -8.02 -13.37
CA ARG A 440 20.89 -7.77 -12.93
C ARG A 440 20.91 -6.80 -11.76
N PHE A 441 21.65 -7.18 -10.72
CA PHE A 441 21.96 -6.34 -9.57
C PHE A 441 23.43 -5.95 -9.63
N GLU A 442 23.68 -4.66 -9.82
CA GLU A 442 25.01 -4.07 -9.92
C GLU A 442 25.27 -3.23 -8.68
N VAL A 443 26.41 -3.43 -8.02
CA VAL A 443 26.84 -2.64 -6.86
C VAL A 443 28.21 -2.08 -7.16
N SER A 444 28.38 -0.81 -6.87
CA SER A 444 29.60 -0.06 -7.13
C SER A 444 30.13 0.58 -5.85
N ASP A 445 31.43 0.44 -5.67
CA ASP A 445 32.25 1.26 -4.77
C ASP A 445 33.53 1.57 -5.54
N LEU A 446 33.70 2.82 -5.95
CA LEU A 446 34.80 3.19 -6.81
C LEU A 446 36.04 3.68 -6.04
N TYR A 447 35.92 3.97 -4.74
CA TYR A 447 36.97 4.61 -3.95
C TYR A 447 36.92 4.26 -2.45
N MET A 448 38.10 4.08 -1.83
CA MET A 448 38.36 3.64 -0.43
C MET A 448 37.63 4.30 0.77
N SER A 449 36.74 5.26 0.58
CA SER A 449 36.17 6.04 1.69
C SER A 449 34.82 5.55 2.20
N SER A 450 34.14 4.70 1.45
CA SER A 450 32.85 4.10 1.78
C SER A 450 33.04 2.68 2.30
N THR A 451 32.00 2.18 2.98
CA THR A 451 31.79 0.74 3.13
C THR A 451 30.46 0.40 2.49
N VAL A 452 30.51 -0.26 1.33
CA VAL A 452 29.33 -0.55 0.51
C VAL A 452 28.94 -2.01 0.63
N GLU A 453 27.72 -2.22 1.09
CA GLU A 453 27.17 -3.52 1.42
C GLU A 453 25.80 -3.73 0.76
N ALA A 454 25.61 -4.88 0.14
CA ALA A 454 24.36 -5.22 -0.51
C ALA A 454 23.96 -6.68 -0.30
N GLY A 455 22.66 -6.91 -0.37
CA GLY A 455 22.05 -8.22 -0.28
C GLY A 455 20.86 -8.35 -1.21
N ILE A 456 20.64 -9.54 -1.78
CA ILE A 456 19.47 -9.86 -2.61
C ILE A 456 18.86 -11.16 -2.14
N ASP A 457 17.54 -11.14 -1.99
CA ASP A 457 16.75 -12.29 -1.56
C ASP A 457 15.36 -12.31 -2.22
N SER A 458 14.68 -13.45 -2.18
CA SER A 458 13.27 -13.62 -2.55
C SER A 458 12.90 -13.02 -3.91
N VAL A 459 13.64 -13.39 -4.97
CA VAL A 459 13.35 -12.93 -6.33
C VAL A 459 12.14 -13.68 -6.87
N HIS A 460 11.11 -12.94 -7.29
CA HIS A 460 9.89 -13.51 -7.82
C HIS A 460 9.44 -12.77 -9.09
N VAL A 461 9.11 -13.54 -10.13
CA VAL A 461 8.53 -13.04 -11.38
C VAL A 461 7.16 -13.68 -11.58
N THR A 462 6.15 -12.83 -11.66
CA THR A 462 4.77 -13.21 -11.95
C THR A 462 4.40 -12.70 -13.33
N ALA A 463 3.97 -13.59 -14.22
CA ALA A 463 3.39 -13.23 -15.50
C ALA A 463 1.95 -12.75 -15.30
N LEU A 464 1.64 -11.61 -15.92
CA LEU A 464 0.32 -11.03 -16.06
C LEU A 464 -0.25 -11.48 -17.41
N ILE A 465 -1.30 -12.29 -17.37
CA ILE A 465 -1.88 -12.94 -18.53
C ILE A 465 -3.23 -12.31 -18.82
N CYS A 466 -3.38 -11.90 -20.06
CA CYS A 466 -4.67 -11.77 -20.71
C CYS A 466 -4.60 -12.74 -21.87
N GLU A 467 -5.31 -13.87 -21.78
CA GLU A 467 -5.64 -14.63 -22.98
C GLU A 467 -6.67 -13.79 -23.72
N SER A 468 -6.20 -12.73 -24.39
CA SER A 468 -7.05 -11.96 -25.30
C SER A 468 -7.85 -12.96 -26.10
N GLY A 469 -9.17 -12.95 -25.92
CA GLY A 469 -10.10 -13.84 -26.61
C GLY A 469 -9.98 -13.60 -28.10
N TYR A 470 -8.97 -14.21 -28.70
CA TYR A 470 -8.74 -14.18 -30.11
C TYR A 470 -9.86 -14.97 -30.72
N LEU A 471 -10.70 -14.28 -31.48
CA LEU A 471 -11.76 -14.95 -32.18
C LEU A 471 -11.10 -15.77 -33.29
N CYS A 472 -11.13 -17.10 -33.18
CA CYS A 472 -10.63 -17.99 -34.22
C CYS A 472 -11.13 -17.54 -35.60
N GLY A 473 -10.20 -17.20 -36.50
CA GLY A 473 -10.53 -16.70 -37.84
C GLY A 473 -10.78 -15.20 -37.98
N ASP A 474 -10.60 -14.40 -36.93
CA ASP A 474 -10.49 -12.94 -36.99
C ASP A 474 -9.05 -12.55 -37.35
N ALA A 475 -8.70 -12.76 -38.62
CA ALA A 475 -7.36 -12.57 -39.13
C ALA A 475 -6.93 -11.09 -39.22
N ASN A 476 -7.89 -10.17 -39.20
CA ASN A 476 -7.61 -8.72 -39.26
C ASN A 476 -7.76 -8.01 -37.90
N ASN A 477 -8.09 -8.75 -36.83
CA ASN A 477 -8.26 -8.28 -35.47
C ASN A 477 -9.32 -7.17 -35.33
N ASP A 478 -10.44 -7.32 -36.06
CA ASP A 478 -11.58 -6.39 -36.01
C ASP A 478 -12.76 -6.89 -35.14
N LEU A 479 -12.53 -8.00 -34.44
CA LEU A 479 -13.45 -8.72 -33.55
C LEU A 479 -14.64 -9.38 -34.29
N THR A 480 -14.55 -9.55 -35.61
CA THR A 480 -15.61 -10.21 -36.40
C THR A 480 -15.07 -11.17 -37.46
N VAL A 481 -15.41 -12.47 -37.39
CA VAL A 481 -15.07 -13.42 -38.48
C VAL A 481 -15.95 -13.17 -39.70
N ASN A 482 -15.39 -12.51 -40.71
CA ASN A 482 -16.09 -12.20 -41.94
C ASN A 482 -15.19 -12.30 -43.19
N VAL A 483 -15.65 -11.79 -44.33
CA VAL A 483 -14.91 -11.90 -45.59
C VAL A 483 -13.62 -11.06 -45.58
N SER A 484 -13.52 -10.01 -44.76
CA SER A 484 -12.30 -9.22 -44.61
C SER A 484 -11.15 -10.05 -44.06
N ASP A 485 -11.41 -11.05 -43.22
CA ASP A 485 -10.40 -11.96 -42.66
C ASP A 485 -9.84 -12.90 -43.71
N ALA A 486 -10.72 -13.49 -44.53
CA ALA A 486 -10.30 -14.29 -45.67
C ALA A 486 -9.44 -13.47 -46.63
N VAL A 487 -9.81 -12.20 -46.87
CA VAL A 487 -9.01 -11.27 -47.68
C VAL A 487 -7.67 -10.94 -47.00
N HIS A 488 -7.65 -10.76 -45.68
CA HIS A 488 -6.44 -10.50 -44.91
C HIS A 488 -5.46 -11.66 -45.01
N ILE A 489 -5.91 -12.90 -44.80
CA ILE A 489 -5.11 -14.13 -44.97
C ILE A 489 -4.60 -14.24 -46.41
N ILE A 490 -5.44 -14.02 -47.42
CA ILE A 490 -5.02 -14.09 -48.83
C ILE A 490 -3.95 -13.02 -49.14
N ASN A 491 -4.11 -11.81 -48.62
CA ASN A 491 -3.13 -10.73 -48.81
C ASN A 491 -1.81 -11.04 -48.12
N TYR A 492 -1.84 -11.58 -46.90
CA TYR A 492 -0.66 -12.07 -46.19
C TYR A 492 0.06 -13.16 -47.00
N VAL A 493 -0.67 -14.20 -47.43
CA VAL A 493 -0.11 -15.38 -48.10
C VAL A 493 0.43 -15.08 -49.50
N PHE A 494 -0.24 -14.25 -50.30
CA PHE A 494 0.08 -14.08 -51.73
C PHE A 494 0.67 -12.71 -52.10
N VAL A 495 0.39 -11.67 -51.32
CA VAL A 495 0.65 -10.27 -51.70
C VAL A 495 1.66 -9.62 -50.76
N GLY A 496 2.10 -10.32 -49.71
CA GLY A 496 3.04 -9.80 -48.70
C GLY A 496 2.40 -8.77 -47.78
N GLY A 497 1.10 -8.91 -47.50
CA GLY A 497 0.40 -8.13 -46.48
C GLY A 497 0.94 -8.41 -45.07
N THR A 498 0.44 -7.64 -44.09
CA THR A 498 0.73 -7.88 -42.67
C THR A 498 0.26 -9.28 -42.27
N ALA A 499 1.01 -9.94 -41.40
CA ALA A 499 0.57 -11.20 -40.81
C ALA A 499 -0.63 -10.97 -39.88
N PRO A 500 -1.53 -11.95 -39.73
CA PRO A 500 -2.44 -11.99 -38.58
C PRO A 500 -1.64 -11.87 -37.29
N ASP A 501 -2.18 -11.15 -36.31
CA ASP A 501 -1.51 -10.90 -35.04
C ASP A 501 -2.45 -11.24 -33.88
N PRO A 502 -2.18 -12.34 -33.15
CA PRO A 502 -1.07 -13.28 -33.31
C PRO A 502 -1.32 -14.23 -34.49
N LEU A 503 -0.24 -14.79 -35.03
CA LEU A 503 -0.30 -15.56 -36.28
C LEU A 503 -1.35 -16.69 -36.28
N PHE A 504 -1.58 -17.35 -35.13
CA PHE A 504 -2.50 -18.47 -35.03
C PHE A 504 -3.97 -18.12 -35.26
N VAL A 505 -4.38 -16.85 -35.12
CA VAL A 505 -5.79 -16.45 -35.40
C VAL A 505 -6.16 -16.59 -36.87
N GLY A 506 -5.15 -16.62 -37.76
CA GLY A 506 -5.31 -16.90 -39.17
C GLY A 506 -5.32 -18.39 -39.53
N ASP A 507 -5.06 -19.31 -38.59
CA ASP A 507 -5.10 -20.77 -38.83
C ASP A 507 -6.49 -21.32 -38.55
N THR A 508 -7.44 -20.92 -39.38
CA THR A 508 -8.86 -21.24 -39.18
C THR A 508 -9.21 -22.72 -39.32
N ASN A 509 -8.32 -23.52 -39.93
CA ASN A 509 -8.51 -24.95 -40.09
C ASN A 509 -7.72 -25.77 -39.05
N CYS A 510 -6.95 -25.10 -38.18
CA CYS A 510 -6.20 -25.67 -37.06
C CYS A 510 -5.22 -26.78 -37.47
N ASP A 511 -4.57 -26.63 -38.65
CA ASP A 511 -3.54 -27.57 -39.12
C ASP A 511 -2.10 -27.16 -38.73
N GLY A 512 -1.96 -26.04 -38.01
CA GLY A 512 -0.69 -25.47 -37.58
C GLY A 512 -0.03 -24.59 -38.64
N SER A 513 -0.75 -24.15 -39.70
CA SER A 513 -0.16 -23.36 -40.79
C SER A 513 -1.14 -22.41 -41.47
N VAL A 514 -0.95 -21.10 -41.26
CA VAL A 514 -1.70 -20.05 -41.98
C VAL A 514 -1.38 -20.06 -43.47
N ASN A 515 -2.33 -20.51 -44.29
CA ASN A 515 -2.18 -20.60 -45.74
C ASN A 515 -3.51 -20.34 -46.48
N VAL A 516 -3.56 -20.64 -47.78
CA VAL A 516 -4.78 -20.38 -48.58
C VAL A 516 -5.97 -21.24 -48.13
N SER A 517 -5.74 -22.41 -47.53
CA SER A 517 -6.82 -23.25 -47.00
C SER A 517 -7.61 -22.53 -45.91
N ASP A 518 -6.97 -21.66 -45.14
CA ASP A 518 -7.62 -20.90 -44.06
C ASP A 518 -8.56 -19.82 -44.59
N GLY A 519 -8.11 -19.06 -45.59
CA GLY A 519 -9.00 -18.13 -46.30
C GLY A 519 -10.20 -18.84 -46.93
N VAL A 520 -10.01 -20.07 -47.45
CA VAL A 520 -11.10 -20.89 -47.99
C VAL A 520 -12.02 -21.43 -46.89
N TYR A 521 -11.48 -21.77 -45.71
CA TYR A 521 -12.25 -22.24 -44.56
C TYR A 521 -13.21 -21.14 -44.08
N ILE A 522 -12.73 -19.91 -43.90
CA ILE A 522 -13.56 -18.75 -43.56
C ILE A 522 -14.69 -18.55 -44.58
N ILE A 523 -14.38 -18.66 -45.87
CA ILE A 523 -15.40 -18.54 -46.94
C ILE A 523 -16.46 -19.64 -46.81
N ASN A 524 -16.06 -20.88 -46.50
CA ASN A 524 -17.00 -22.00 -46.33
C ASN A 524 -17.87 -21.83 -45.06
N TYR A 525 -17.28 -21.38 -43.96
CA TYR A 525 -18.01 -21.03 -42.73
C TYR A 525 -19.09 -19.98 -43.03
N ILE A 526 -18.72 -18.86 -43.65
CA ILE A 526 -19.62 -17.72 -43.90
C ILE A 526 -20.73 -18.06 -44.92
N PHE A 527 -20.39 -18.72 -46.03
CA PHE A 527 -21.31 -18.83 -47.17
C PHE A 527 -21.93 -20.21 -47.37
N VAL A 528 -21.29 -21.26 -46.86
CA VAL A 528 -21.71 -22.65 -47.09
C VAL A 528 -22.25 -23.30 -45.80
N GLY A 529 -22.09 -22.63 -44.64
CA GLY A 529 -22.53 -23.12 -43.34
C GLY A 529 -21.64 -24.24 -42.80
N GLY A 530 -20.33 -24.15 -43.06
CA GLY A 530 -19.33 -25.01 -42.39
C GLY A 530 -19.22 -24.72 -40.90
N ASN A 531 -18.39 -25.50 -40.18
CA ASN A 531 -18.13 -25.26 -38.77
C ASN A 531 -17.39 -23.94 -38.56
N GLN A 532 -17.47 -23.40 -37.34
CA GLN A 532 -16.70 -22.23 -36.93
C GLN A 532 -15.20 -22.53 -37.03
N PRO A 533 -14.34 -21.52 -37.34
CA PRO A 533 -12.89 -21.72 -37.32
C PRO A 533 -12.42 -22.42 -36.03
N CYS A 534 -11.55 -23.42 -36.19
CA CYS A 534 -11.03 -24.29 -35.12
C CYS A 534 -12.05 -25.09 -34.29
N ASP A 535 -13.31 -25.18 -34.72
CA ASP A 535 -14.33 -26.11 -34.19
C ASP A 535 -14.47 -27.32 -35.14
N LEU A 536 -13.46 -28.18 -35.19
CA LEU A 536 -13.39 -29.29 -36.16
C LEU A 536 -14.40 -30.41 -35.89
N ASP A 537 -14.83 -30.57 -34.64
CA ASP A 537 -15.80 -31.58 -34.21
C ASP A 537 -17.24 -31.05 -34.10
N GLY A 538 -17.45 -29.74 -34.21
CA GLY A 538 -18.75 -29.11 -34.30
C GLY A 538 -19.48 -29.08 -32.95
N ASP A 539 -18.73 -29.05 -31.86
CA ASP A 539 -19.26 -29.06 -30.50
C ASP A 539 -19.60 -27.65 -29.97
N GLY A 540 -19.21 -26.61 -30.72
CA GLY A 540 -19.44 -25.20 -30.41
C GLY A 540 -18.33 -24.56 -29.58
N PHE A 541 -17.20 -25.23 -29.37
CA PHE A 541 -16.04 -24.73 -28.62
C PHE A 541 -14.77 -24.75 -29.50
N PRO A 542 -14.42 -23.63 -30.15
CA PRO A 542 -13.20 -23.54 -30.96
C PRO A 542 -11.93 -23.83 -30.15
N GLY A 543 -11.07 -24.72 -30.67
CA GLY A 543 -9.78 -25.10 -30.07
C GLY A 543 -8.59 -24.32 -30.61
N CYS A 544 -8.73 -22.99 -30.68
CA CYS A 544 -7.57 -22.10 -30.71
C CYS A 544 -6.98 -22.02 -29.29
#